data_AF-A0A4U0YQT4-F1
#
_entry.id   AF-A0A4U0YQT4-F1
#
_cell.length_a   1.000
_cell.length_b   1.000
_cell.length_c   1.000
_cell.angle_alpha   90.00
_cell.angle_beta   90.00
_cell.angle_gamma   90.00
#
_symmetry.space_group_name_H-M   'P 1'
#
loop_
_entity.id
_entity.type
_entity.pdbx_description
1 polymer ?
#
loop_
_entity_poly.entity_id
_entity_poly.type
_entity_poly.pdbx_seq_one_letter_code
_entity_poly.pdbx_strand_id
1 'polypeptide(L)'
;MARRLLSIWFPRLASDASLRARPVEGPFALTLRSGASDHVHCLNPAASARGLGRGMSLADARAICPDLATRPADLAREAAALAGLRRWAGRYAPMVASDGADGLMA
;
A
#
# COMPACT_ATOMS: atom_id res chain seq x y z
N MET A 1 36.86 -4.38 3.48
CA MET A 1 35.78 -3.44 3.09
C MET A 1 34.46 -4.01 3.60
N ALA A 2 33.68 -3.24 4.38
CA ALA A 2 32.40 -3.71 4.91
C ALA A 2 31.28 -3.48 3.89
N ARG A 3 30.45 -4.50 3.63
CA ARG A 3 29.25 -4.38 2.79
C ARG A 3 28.15 -3.67 3.59
N ARG A 4 27.62 -2.57 3.07
CA ARG A 4 26.48 -1.85 3.65
C ARG A 4 25.22 -2.25 2.90
N LEU A 5 24.15 -2.53 3.64
CA LEU A 5 22.84 -2.87 3.10
C LEU A 5 21.80 -1.92 3.71
N LEU A 6 20.83 -1.53 2.90
CA LEU A 6 19.69 -0.71 3.28
C LEU A 6 18.39 -1.45 2.94
N SER A 7 17.48 -1.52 3.91
CA SER A 7 16.12 -2.02 3.71
C SER A 7 15.14 -0.86 3.86
N ILE A 8 14.27 -0.66 2.87
CA ILE A 8 13.23 0.37 2.88
C ILE A 8 11.89 -0.31 2.74
N TRP A 9 10.99 -0.06 3.69
CA TRP A 9 9.64 -0.62 3.68
C TRP A 9 8.59 0.50 3.56
N PHE A 10 7.61 0.28 2.68
CA PHE A 10 6.53 1.21 2.39
C PHE A 10 5.17 0.61 2.82
N PRO A 11 4.83 0.62 4.12
CA PRO A 11 3.68 -0.12 4.67
C PRO A 11 2.32 0.23 4.05
N ARG A 12 2.24 1.36 3.35
CA ARG A 12 1.02 1.92 2.75
C ARG A 12 1.22 2.35 1.29
N LEU A 13 2.18 1.76 0.59
CA LEU A 13 2.53 2.16 -0.79
C LEU A 13 1.30 2.25 -1.71
N ALA A 14 0.43 1.24 -1.65
CA ALA A 14 -0.75 1.15 -2.50
C ALA A 14 -1.77 2.26 -2.21
N SER A 15 -2.14 2.45 -0.93
CA SER A 15 -3.10 3.49 -0.55
C SER A 15 -2.53 4.89 -0.77
N ASP A 16 -1.25 5.11 -0.47
CA ASP A 16 -0.56 6.39 -0.70
C ASP A 16 -0.47 6.72 -2.20
N ALA A 17 -0.14 5.74 -3.06
CA ALA A 17 -0.12 5.95 -4.51
C ALA A 17 -1.51 6.29 -5.06
N SER A 18 -2.56 5.61 -4.58
CA SER A 18 -3.95 5.88 -4.97
C SER A 18 -4.42 7.27 -4.53
N LEU A 19 -4.10 7.68 -3.30
CA LEU A 19 -4.45 8.98 -2.75
C LEU A 19 -3.68 10.13 -3.43
N ARG A 20 -2.41 9.93 -3.79
CA ARG A 20 -1.65 10.93 -4.57
C ARG A 20 -2.26 11.19 -5.95
N ALA A 21 -2.79 10.16 -6.60
CA ALA A 21 -3.43 10.31 -7.90
C ALA A 21 -4.84 10.91 -7.80
N ARG A 22 -5.62 10.51 -6.79
CA ARG A 22 -6.97 10.99 -6.53
C ARG A 22 -7.17 11.16 -5.02
N PRO A 23 -6.97 12.38 -4.47
CA PRO A 23 -7.12 12.64 -3.05
C PRO A 23 -8.52 12.27 -2.54
N VAL A 24 -8.57 11.85 -1.27
CA VAL A 24 -9.80 11.62 -0.51
C VAL A 24 -9.55 12.12 0.89
N GLU A 25 -10.50 12.87 1.42
CA GLU A 25 -10.49 13.28 2.81
C GLU A 25 -11.06 12.17 3.69
N GLY A 26 -10.45 11.95 4.86
CA GLY A 26 -10.93 10.99 5.85
C GLY A 26 -10.47 9.53 5.65
N PRO A 27 -11.17 8.56 6.29
CA PRO A 27 -10.80 7.14 6.26
C PRO A 27 -10.87 6.57 4.84
N PHE A 28 -9.79 5.92 4.40
CA PHE A 28 -9.69 5.34 3.06
C PHE A 28 -9.06 3.96 3.07
N ALA A 29 -9.63 3.05 2.27
CA ALA A 29 -9.10 1.71 2.05
C ALA A 29 -9.13 1.30 0.57
N LEU A 30 -8.10 0.56 0.16
CA LEU A 30 -8.11 -0.22 -1.07
C LEU A 30 -8.67 -1.61 -0.78
N THR A 31 -9.52 -2.09 -1.66
CA THR A 31 -10.15 -3.42 -1.55
C THR A 31 -9.64 -4.35 -2.63
N LEU A 32 -9.39 -5.61 -2.26
CA LEU A 32 -9.05 -6.67 -3.20
C LEU A 32 -10.08 -7.79 -3.06
N ARG A 33 -10.60 -8.26 -4.18
CA ARG A 33 -11.50 -9.40 -4.21
C ARG A 33 -10.73 -10.69 -4.03
N SER A 34 -11.13 -11.51 -3.07
CA SER A 34 -10.61 -12.86 -2.87
C SER A 34 -11.79 -13.83 -2.82
N GLY A 35 -11.98 -14.60 -3.90
CA GLY A 35 -13.16 -15.46 -4.05
C GLY A 35 -14.46 -14.64 -4.12
N ALA A 36 -15.38 -14.89 -3.20
CA ALA A 36 -16.71 -14.26 -3.14
C ALA A 36 -16.77 -12.98 -2.30
N SER A 37 -15.70 -12.61 -1.61
CA SER A 37 -15.67 -11.46 -0.69
C SER A 37 -14.57 -10.45 -1.03
N ASP A 38 -14.85 -9.18 -0.78
CA ASP A 38 -13.87 -8.10 -0.86
C ASP A 38 -13.23 -7.89 0.51
N HIS A 39 -11.91 -7.75 0.53
CA HIS A 39 -11.11 -7.54 1.74
C HIS A 39 -10.29 -6.27 1.64
N VAL A 40 -9.96 -5.68 2.79
CA VAL A 40 -9.06 -4.52 2.89
C VAL A 40 -7.64 -4.95 2.52
N HIS A 41 -7.16 -4.51 1.36
CA HIS A 41 -5.81 -4.79 0.86
C HIS A 41 -4.76 -3.86 1.47
N CYS A 42 -5.09 -2.56 1.50
CA CYS A 42 -4.24 -1.50 2.05
C CYS A 42 -5.12 -0.36 2.52
N LEU A 43 -4.69 0.41 3.52
CA LEU A 43 -5.50 1.48 4.12
C LEU A 43 -4.66 2.69 4.48
N ASN A 44 -5.30 3.85 4.65
CA ASN A 44 -4.63 5.08 5.05
C ASN A 44 -4.54 5.21 6.59
N PRO A 45 -3.72 6.14 7.12
CA PRO A 45 -3.60 6.32 8.57
C PRO A 45 -4.94 6.63 9.27
N ALA A 46 -5.82 7.40 8.62
CA ALA A 46 -7.13 7.74 9.19
C ALA A 46 -8.01 6.50 9.38
N ALA A 47 -8.04 5.58 8.41
CA ALA A 47 -8.71 4.29 8.53
C ALA A 47 -8.09 3.43 9.63
N SER A 48 -6.76 3.38 9.72
CA SER A 48 -6.06 2.61 10.75
C SER A 48 -6.40 3.11 12.16
N ALA A 49 -6.51 4.44 12.33
CA ALA A 49 -6.87 5.06 13.59
C ALA A 49 -8.31 4.75 14.04
N ARG A 50 -9.19 4.36 13.10
CA ARG A 50 -10.54 3.87 13.39
C ARG A 50 -10.59 2.38 13.76
N GLY A 51 -9.44 1.71 13.86
CA GLY A 51 -9.35 0.28 14.19
C GLY A 51 -9.45 -0.65 12.98
N LEU A 52 -9.35 -0.13 11.76
CA LEU A 52 -9.35 -0.94 10.54
C LEU A 52 -7.97 -1.56 10.31
N GLY A 53 -7.96 -2.80 9.82
CA GLY A 53 -6.74 -3.57 9.54
C GLY A 53 -6.73 -4.18 8.14
N ARG A 54 -5.53 -4.51 7.64
CA ARG A 54 -5.37 -5.28 6.38
C ARG A 54 -5.93 -6.69 6.57
N GLY A 55 -6.55 -7.23 5.52
CA GLY A 55 -7.20 -8.55 5.52
C GLY A 55 -8.63 -8.56 6.07
N MET A 56 -9.05 -7.50 6.77
CA MET A 56 -10.43 -7.35 7.27
C MET A 56 -11.43 -7.42 6.12
N SER A 57 -12.58 -8.08 6.34
CA SER A 57 -13.64 -8.09 5.33
C SER A 57 -14.16 -6.66 5.11
N LEU A 58 -14.57 -6.34 3.89
CA LEU A 58 -15.15 -5.03 3.59
C LEU A 58 -16.43 -4.78 4.40
N ALA A 59 -17.18 -5.83 4.73
CA ALA A 59 -18.37 -5.75 5.56
C ALA A 59 -18.02 -5.30 6.99
N ASP A 60 -17.04 -5.95 7.63
CA ASP A 60 -16.59 -5.59 8.98
C ASP A 60 -15.98 -4.18 9.00
N ALA A 61 -15.21 -3.84 7.98
CA ALA A 61 -14.60 -2.53 7.86
C ALA A 61 -15.67 -1.42 7.79
N ARG A 62 -16.76 -1.65 7.05
CA ARG A 62 -17.89 -0.71 6.97
C ARG A 62 -18.73 -0.68 8.23
N ALA A 63 -18.82 -1.79 8.97
CA ALA A 63 -19.50 -1.83 10.26
C ALA A 63 -18.77 -0.96 11.31
N ILE A 64 -17.43 -0.98 11.30
CA ILE A 64 -16.59 -0.16 12.19
C ILE A 64 -16.57 1.31 11.73
N CYS A 65 -16.49 1.55 10.43
CA CYS A 65 -16.31 2.88 9.84
C CYS A 65 -17.29 3.06 8.66
N PRO A 66 -18.54 3.50 8.91
CA PRO A 66 -19.55 3.65 7.86
C PRO A 66 -19.19 4.69 6.79
N ASP A 67 -18.37 5.67 7.14
CA ASP A 67 -17.85 6.73 6.28
C ASP A 67 -16.59 6.32 5.49
N LEU A 68 -16.19 5.03 5.55
CA LEU A 68 -15.00 4.53 4.88
C LEU A 68 -15.11 4.65 3.35
N ALA A 69 -14.25 5.49 2.77
CA ALA A 69 -14.09 5.57 1.33
C ALA A 69 -13.28 4.38 0.81
N THR A 70 -13.76 3.74 -0.27
CA THR A 70 -13.17 2.50 -0.78
C THR A 70 -12.91 2.56 -2.27
N ARG A 71 -11.79 1.99 -2.73
CA ARG A 71 -11.51 1.79 -4.17
C ARG A 71 -10.92 0.40 -4.41
N PRO A 72 -11.17 -0.22 -5.57
CA PRO A 72 -10.49 -1.46 -5.92
C PRO A 72 -8.97 -1.23 -6.02
N ALA A 73 -8.20 -2.17 -5.48
CA ALA A 73 -6.76 -2.23 -5.63
C ALA A 73 -6.40 -2.50 -7.11
N ASP A 74 -5.38 -1.79 -7.59
CA ASP A 74 -4.84 -1.96 -8.93
C ASP A 74 -3.39 -2.45 -8.78
N LEU A 75 -3.25 -3.78 -8.74
CA LEU A 75 -1.97 -4.45 -8.50
C LEU A 75 -0.93 -4.10 -9.56
N ALA A 76 -1.34 -3.81 -10.79
CA ALA A 76 -0.44 -3.40 -11.86
C ALA A 76 0.11 -2.00 -11.59
N ARG A 77 -0.74 -1.06 -11.15
CA ARG A 77 -0.29 0.27 -10.71
C ARG A 77 0.59 0.22 -9.47
N GLU A 78 0.28 -0.63 -8.51
CA GLU A 78 1.09 -0.82 -7.30
C GLU A 78 2.50 -1.30 -7.65
N ALA A 79 2.61 -2.32 -8.50
CA ALA A 79 3.88 -2.81 -9.01
C ALA A 79 4.65 -1.73 -9.80
N ALA A 80 3.94 -0.95 -10.63
CA ALA A 80 4.56 0.15 -11.37
C ALA A 80 5.08 1.26 -10.45
N ALA A 81 4.37 1.56 -9.36
CA ALA A 81 4.81 2.52 -8.35
C ALA A 81 6.09 2.06 -7.65
N LEU A 82 6.14 0.79 -7.21
CA LEU A 82 7.34 0.20 -6.61
C LEU A 82 8.52 0.18 -7.60
N ALA A 83 8.27 -0.19 -8.86
CA ALA A 83 9.28 -0.16 -9.91
C ALA A 83 9.83 1.26 -10.16
N GLY A 84 8.97 2.28 -10.04
CA GLY A 84 9.37 3.69 -10.07
C GLY A 84 10.31 4.05 -8.92
N LEU A 85 9.96 3.66 -7.69
CA LEU A 85 10.79 3.86 -6.50
C LEU A 85 12.14 3.14 -6.64
N ARG A 86 12.15 1.91 -7.14
CA ARG A 86 13.37 1.14 -7.42
C ARG A 86 14.30 1.87 -8.40
N ARG A 87 13.75 2.37 -9.51
CA ARG A 87 14.52 3.14 -10.51
C ARG A 87 15.11 4.41 -9.92
N TRP A 88 14.32 5.13 -9.11
CA TRP A 88 14.80 6.32 -8.42
C TRP A 88 15.91 6.01 -7.41
N ALA A 89 15.76 4.95 -6.63
CA ALA A 89 16.73 4.51 -5.64
C ALA A 89 18.08 4.07 -6.25
N GLY A 90 18.07 3.59 -7.50
CA GLY A 90 19.29 3.26 -8.26
C GLY A 90 20.25 4.44 -8.45
N ARG A 91 19.83 5.69 -8.18
CA ARG A 91 20.73 6.84 -8.11
C ARG A 91 21.68 6.79 -6.91
N TYR A 92 21.28 6.15 -5.81
CA TYR A 92 21.98 6.20 -4.54
C TYR A 92 22.72 4.90 -4.20
N ALA A 93 22.31 3.79 -4.80
CA ALA A 93 22.93 2.50 -4.59
C ALA A 93 23.14 1.77 -5.93
N PRO A 94 24.28 1.09 -6.13
CA PRO A 94 24.59 0.39 -7.37
C PRO A 94 23.70 -0.82 -7.61
N MET A 95 23.12 -1.39 -6.56
CA MET A 95 22.18 -2.50 -6.63
C MET A 95 20.93 -2.12 -5.84
N VAL A 96 19.76 -2.17 -6.46
CA VAL A 96 18.47 -2.03 -5.77
C VAL A 96 17.52 -3.09 -6.31
N ALA A 97 17.03 -3.94 -5.41
CA ALA A 97 16.03 -4.96 -5.67
C ALA A 97 14.70 -4.58 -5.01
N SER A 98 13.60 -5.05 -5.60
CA SER A 98 12.31 -5.06 -4.92
C SER A 98 12.26 -6.23 -3.94
N ASP A 99 11.69 -5.99 -2.77
CA ASP A 99 11.38 -7.01 -1.77
C ASP A 99 9.86 -7.07 -1.59
N GLY A 100 9.24 -8.12 -2.10
CA GLY A 100 7.79 -8.25 -2.11
C GLY A 100 7.06 -7.15 -2.90
N ALA A 101 5.89 -6.75 -2.40
CA ALA A 101 5.00 -5.77 -3.05
C ALA A 101 5.22 -4.32 -2.56
N ASP A 102 5.96 -4.14 -1.48
CA ASP A 102 6.06 -2.86 -0.76
C ASP A 102 7.44 -2.61 -0.14
N GLY A 103 8.48 -3.34 -0.56
CA GLY A 103 9.85 -3.20 -0.05
C GLY A 103 10.90 -2.95 -1.14
N LEU A 104 12.00 -2.31 -0.74
CA LEU A 104 13.23 -2.19 -1.52
C LEU A 104 14.44 -2.61 -0.66
N MET A 105 15.39 -3.29 -1.29
CA MET A 105 16.67 -3.69 -0.70
C MET A 105 17.79 -3.14 -1.57
N ALA A 106 18.75 -2.45 -0.95
CA ALA A 106 19.85 -1.76 -1.63
C ALA A 106 21.21 -1.99 -0.95
#